data_AF-A0A836UUE7-F1
#
_entry.id   AF-A0A836UUE7-F1
#
_cell.length_a   1.000
_cell.length_b   1.000
_cell.length_c   1.000
_cell.angle_alpha   90.00
_cell.angle_beta   90.00
_cell.angle_gamma   90.00
#
_symmetry.space_group_name_H-M   'P 1'
#
loop_
_entity.id
_entity.type
_entity.pdbx_description
1 polymer ?
#
loop_
_entity_poly.entity_id
_entity_poly.type
_entity_poly.pdbx_seq_one_letter_code
_entity_poly.pdbx_strand_id
1 'polypeptide(L)'
;MSLSGQGQSTVREEADIAKSWHDGEQGGRAGAGTVIIEHFVDFDYEITLLTVRPSAICESWQPQPMSDKAHTEAEHIARSITDGLGGRGLLGVELYSSPELSAAV
;
A
#
# COMPACT_ATOMS: atom_id res chain seq x y z
N MET A 1 -8.32 3.14 -8.01
CA MET A 1 -7.12 3.85 -7.49
C MET A 1 -6.50 4.67 -8.59
N SER A 2 -6.11 5.89 -8.27
CA SER A 2 -5.25 6.71 -9.13
C SER A 2 -3.81 6.25 -8.95
N LEU A 3 -3.05 6.13 -10.05
CA LEU A 3 -1.68 5.59 -10.02
C LEU A 3 -0.63 6.67 -9.68
N SER A 4 -1.02 7.94 -9.58
CA SER A 4 -0.10 9.09 -9.41
C SER A 4 -0.52 10.04 -8.28
N GLY A 5 -1.48 9.64 -7.44
CA GLY A 5 -2.06 10.50 -6.40
C GLY A 5 -3.10 11.50 -6.90
N GLN A 6 -3.36 11.60 -8.21
CA GLN A 6 -4.41 12.47 -8.75
C GLN A 6 -5.79 12.07 -8.20
N GLY A 7 -6.55 13.00 -7.64
CA GLY A 7 -7.85 12.73 -7.03
C GLY A 7 -7.79 12.09 -5.64
N GLN A 8 -6.61 12.09 -4.99
CA GLN A 8 -6.47 11.73 -3.58
C GLN A 8 -6.29 12.98 -2.74
N SER A 9 -6.75 12.92 -1.49
CA SER A 9 -6.61 14.00 -0.50
C SER A 9 -6.46 13.42 0.90
N THR A 10 -5.69 14.09 1.76
CA THR A 10 -5.63 13.77 3.19
C THR A 10 -6.55 14.71 3.95
N VAL A 11 -7.64 14.19 4.49
CA VAL A 11 -8.59 14.92 5.35
C VAL A 11 -8.04 14.95 6.77
N ARG A 12 -7.73 16.12 7.31
CA ARG A 12 -7.27 16.31 8.69
C ARG A 12 -8.34 16.91 9.59
N GLU A 13 -9.20 17.74 9.01
CA GLU A 13 -10.30 18.40 9.71
C GLU A 13 -11.58 18.43 8.85
N GLU A 14 -12.70 18.78 9.47
CA GLU A 14 -14.01 18.81 8.81
C GLU A 14 -14.04 19.76 7.60
N ALA A 15 -13.29 20.87 7.67
CA ALA A 15 -13.20 21.83 6.59
C ALA A 15 -12.58 21.26 5.30
N ASP A 16 -11.78 20.18 5.40
CA ASP A 16 -11.14 19.53 4.25
C ASP A 16 -12.13 18.68 3.43
N ILE A 17 -13.28 18.30 4.00
CA ILE A 17 -14.19 17.30 3.42
C ILE A 17 -14.74 17.75 2.07
N ALA A 18 -15.27 18.98 1.99
CA ALA A 18 -15.90 19.47 0.77
C ALA A 18 -14.91 19.55 -0.41
N LYS A 19 -13.69 20.00 -0.16
CA LYS A 19 -12.61 20.04 -1.15
C LYS A 19 -12.20 18.63 -1.55
N SER A 20 -11.99 17.74 -0.59
CA SER A 20 -11.53 16.36 -0.84
C SER A 20 -12.54 15.55 -1.66
N TRP A 21 -13.84 15.76 -1.42
CA TRP A 21 -14.90 15.18 -2.25
C TRP A 21 -14.82 15.66 -3.71
N HIS A 22 -14.69 16.98 -3.90
CA HIS A 22 -14.59 17.59 -5.23
C HIS A 22 -13.35 17.10 -6.00
N ASP A 23 -12.20 17.05 -5.34
CA ASP A 23 -10.95 16.56 -5.92
C ASP A 23 -11.06 15.07 -6.29
N GLY A 24 -11.70 14.26 -5.44
CA GLY A 24 -11.94 12.83 -5.67
C GLY A 24 -12.85 12.55 -6.86
N GLU A 25 -13.93 13.32 -7.05
CA GLU A 25 -14.84 13.19 -8.20
C GLU A 25 -14.15 13.55 -9.52
N GLN A 26 -13.30 14.58 -9.53
CA GLN A 26 -12.62 15.05 -10.75
C GLN A 26 -11.43 14.18 -11.16
N GLY A 27 -10.71 13.60 -10.19
CA GLY A 27 -9.55 12.76 -10.46
C GLY A 27 -9.87 11.31 -10.84
N GLY A 28 -11.14 10.90 -10.74
CA GLY A 28 -11.57 9.53 -11.01
C GLY A 28 -11.53 9.15 -12.50
N ARG A 29 -11.05 7.94 -12.82
CA ARG A 29 -11.22 7.35 -14.17
C ARG A 29 -12.73 7.21 -14.45
N ALA A 30 -13.22 7.97 -15.43
CA ALA A 30 -14.60 7.97 -15.93
C ALA A 30 -15.70 8.56 -15.01
N GLY A 31 -15.37 9.40 -14.02
CA GLY A 31 -16.36 10.26 -13.35
C GLY A 31 -17.50 9.54 -12.61
N ALA A 32 -17.28 8.30 -12.17
CA ALA A 32 -18.33 7.45 -11.59
C ALA A 32 -18.67 7.73 -10.10
N GLY A 33 -18.26 8.89 -9.55
CA GLY A 33 -18.69 9.38 -8.23
C GLY A 33 -18.42 8.46 -7.04
N THR A 34 -17.54 7.46 -7.19
CA THR A 34 -17.24 6.50 -6.12
C THR A 34 -15.82 6.71 -5.63
N VAL A 35 -15.68 6.95 -4.32
CA VAL A 35 -14.41 7.13 -3.62
C VAL A 35 -14.24 6.06 -2.55
N ILE A 36 -12.99 5.77 -2.19
CA ILE A 36 -12.65 4.96 -1.01
C ILE A 36 -12.11 5.93 0.04
N ILE A 37 -12.57 5.78 1.29
CA ILE A 37 -12.06 6.52 2.44
C ILE A 37 -11.32 5.52 3.31
N GLU A 38 -10.03 5.79 3.55
CA GLU A 38 -9.15 4.93 4.34
C GLU A 38 -8.70 5.69 5.58
N HIS A 39 -8.51 4.97 6.68
CA HIS A 39 -7.85 5.54 7.84
C HIS A 39 -6.38 5.81 7.51
N PHE A 40 -5.85 6.94 7.95
CA PHE A 40 -4.44 7.24 7.79
C PHE A 40 -3.62 6.33 8.71
N VAL A 41 -2.84 5.42 8.14
CA VAL A 41 -1.96 4.53 8.89
C VAL A 41 -0.75 5.33 9.38
N ASP A 42 -0.40 5.19 10.65
CA ASP A 42 0.87 5.68 11.20
C ASP A 42 1.95 4.61 10.97
N PHE A 43 2.97 4.94 10.19
CA PHE A 43 4.00 3.99 9.74
C PHE A 43 5.40 4.62 9.71
N ASP A 44 6.41 3.80 10.01
CA ASP A 44 7.82 4.23 9.98
C ASP A 44 8.39 4.24 8.56
N TYR A 45 8.02 3.22 7.78
CA TYR A 45 8.41 3.10 6.38
C TYR A 45 7.37 2.30 5.60
N GLU A 46 7.31 2.59 4.30
CA GLU A 46 6.63 1.78 3.30
C GLU A 46 7.65 0.79 2.72
N ILE A 47 7.19 -0.34 2.18
CA ILE A 47 7.96 -1.23 1.30
C ILE A 47 7.14 -1.65 0.08
N THR A 48 7.83 -1.92 -1.02
CA THR A 48 7.28 -2.75 -2.10
C THR A 48 7.99 -4.10 -2.10
N LEU A 49 7.25 -5.16 -1.76
CA LEU A 49 7.74 -6.53 -1.80
C LEU A 49 7.45 -7.14 -3.18
N LEU A 50 8.49 -7.24 -4.01
CA LEU A 50 8.45 -7.81 -5.35
C LEU A 50 8.33 -9.35 -5.27
N THR A 51 7.14 -9.86 -5.53
CA THR A 51 6.84 -11.28 -5.47
C THR A 51 6.76 -11.88 -6.87
N VAL A 52 7.71 -12.75 -7.20
CA VAL A 52 7.76 -13.56 -8.42
C VAL A 52 7.09 -14.91 -8.16
N ARG A 53 6.07 -15.21 -8.97
CA ARG A 53 5.41 -16.52 -8.96
C ARG A 53 6.01 -17.42 -10.04
N PRO A 54 6.32 -18.70 -9.72
CA PRO A 54 5.89 -19.41 -8.52
C PRO A 54 6.85 -19.36 -7.31
N SER A 55 8.07 -18.81 -7.38
CA SER A 55 9.09 -19.20 -6.38
C SER A 55 10.15 -18.18 -5.97
N ALA A 56 9.96 -16.87 -6.13
CA ALA A 56 10.90 -15.93 -5.54
C ALA A 56 10.21 -14.70 -4.96
N ILE A 57 10.64 -14.27 -3.78
CA ILE A 57 10.30 -12.98 -3.21
C ILE A 57 11.59 -12.16 -3.16
N CYS A 58 11.52 -10.91 -3.54
CA CYS A 58 12.61 -9.93 -3.53
C CYS A 58 12.02 -8.60 -3.06
N GLU A 59 12.72 -7.80 -2.28
CA GLU A 59 12.26 -6.46 -1.93
C GLU A 59 12.80 -5.46 -2.95
N SER A 60 12.22 -4.26 -3.06
CA SER A 60 12.82 -3.16 -3.83
C SER A 60 13.55 -2.17 -2.92
N TRP A 61 14.59 -1.48 -3.45
CA TRP A 61 15.66 -0.68 -2.78
C TRP A 61 16.59 -1.41 -1.79
N GLN A 62 16.70 -2.72 -1.96
CA GLN A 62 17.28 -3.65 -1.00
C GLN A 62 18.69 -3.40 -0.41
N PRO A 63 18.91 -3.90 0.82
CA PRO A 63 17.86 -4.29 1.78
C PRO A 63 17.37 -3.06 2.56
N GLN A 64 16.04 -2.87 2.60
CA GLN A 64 15.42 -2.02 3.62
C GLN A 64 15.66 -2.70 4.97
N PRO A 65 16.25 -2.04 5.97
CA PRO A 65 16.36 -2.62 7.29
C PRO A 65 14.97 -2.91 7.88
N MET A 66 14.72 -4.17 8.25
CA MET A 66 13.45 -4.64 8.81
C MET A 66 13.72 -5.65 9.92
N SER A 67 12.81 -5.73 10.90
CA SER A 67 12.89 -6.74 11.94
C SER A 67 12.51 -8.10 11.35
N ASP A 68 13.05 -9.20 11.90
CA ASP A 68 12.71 -10.56 11.45
C ASP A 68 11.19 -10.81 11.46
N LYS A 69 10.49 -10.21 12.44
CA LYS A 69 9.03 -10.25 12.55
C LYS A 69 8.37 -9.50 11.39
N ALA A 70 8.78 -8.26 11.13
CA ALA A 70 8.21 -7.47 10.04
C ALA A 70 8.45 -8.14 8.67
N HIS A 71 9.63 -8.71 8.46
CA HIS A 71 9.97 -9.44 7.23
C HIS A 71 9.10 -10.69 7.07
N THR A 72 8.96 -11.50 8.11
CA THR A 72 8.14 -12.72 8.09
C THR A 72 6.67 -12.42 7.78
N GLU A 73 6.10 -11.39 8.40
CA GLU A 73 4.72 -10.98 8.13
C GLU A 73 4.53 -10.41 6.72
N ALA A 74 5.49 -9.62 6.23
CA ALA A 74 5.45 -9.10 4.87
C ALA A 74 5.44 -10.24 3.83
N GLU A 75 6.28 -11.26 3.99
CA GLU A 75 6.29 -12.44 3.13
C GLU A 75 4.99 -13.23 3.20
N HIS A 76 4.43 -13.41 4.40
CA HIS A 76 3.18 -14.12 4.61
C HIS A 76 2.01 -13.41 3.92
N ILE A 77 1.90 -12.09 4.06
CA ILE A 77 0.87 -11.26 3.42
C ILE A 77 1.03 -11.31 1.90
N ALA A 78 2.24 -11.07 1.38
CA ALA A 78 2.49 -11.05 -0.06
C ALA A 78 2.21 -12.42 -0.70
N ARG A 79 2.56 -13.52 -0.04
CA ARG A 79 2.22 -14.87 -0.48
C ARG A 79 0.71 -15.09 -0.51
N SER A 80 0.02 -14.72 0.56
CA SER A 80 -1.44 -14.88 0.66
C SER A 80 -2.19 -14.11 -0.45
N ILE A 81 -1.81 -12.86 -0.68
CA ILE A 81 -2.39 -12.03 -1.75
C ILE A 81 -2.10 -12.63 -3.12
N THR A 82 -0.83 -12.93 -3.40
CA THR A 82 -0.43 -13.38 -4.74
C THR A 82 -0.98 -14.77 -5.05
N ASP A 83 -1.02 -15.68 -4.09
CA ASP A 83 -1.65 -16.99 -4.25
C ASP A 83 -3.16 -16.87 -4.51
N GLY A 84 -3.85 -15.97 -3.80
CA GLY A 84 -5.26 -15.67 -4.01
C GLY A 84 -5.57 -15.08 -5.39
N LEU A 85 -4.68 -14.26 -5.96
CA LEU A 85 -4.81 -13.72 -7.32
C LEU A 85 -4.53 -14.77 -8.40
N GLY A 86 -3.72 -15.80 -8.10
CA GLY A 86 -3.32 -16.84 -9.06
C GLY A 86 -2.39 -16.34 -10.18
N GLY A 87 -2.17 -17.18 -11.19
CA GLY A 87 -1.35 -16.84 -12.37
C GLY A 87 0.17 -16.91 -12.15
N ARG A 88 0.93 -16.34 -13.09
CA ARG A 88 2.40 -16.26 -13.10
C ARG A 88 2.82 -14.84 -13.46
N GLY A 89 3.84 -14.32 -12.79
CA GLY A 89 4.34 -12.97 -13.04
C GLY A 89 5.13 -12.42 -11.87
N LEU A 90 5.54 -11.16 -12.02
CA LEU A 90 6.09 -10.32 -10.95
C LEU A 90 4.98 -9.38 -10.46
N LEU A 91 4.76 -9.36 -9.15
CA LEU A 91 3.76 -8.52 -8.49
C LEU A 91 4.46 -7.66 -7.44
N GLY A 92 4.21 -6.35 -7.44
CA GLY A 92 4.60 -5.48 -6.34
C GLY A 92 3.50 -5.47 -5.28
N VAL A 93 3.82 -5.92 -4.07
CA VAL A 93 2.92 -5.82 -2.92
C VAL A 93 3.37 -4.65 -2.06
N GLU A 94 2.58 -3.59 -2.04
CA GLU A 94 2.84 -2.38 -1.25
C GLU A 94 2.36 -2.60 0.19
N LEU A 95 3.23 -2.34 1.16
CA LEU A 95 2.99 -2.57 2.58
C LEU A 95 3.53 -1.40 3.41
N TYR A 96 2.87 -1.11 4.53
CA TYR A 96 3.31 -0.12 5.51
C TYR A 96 3.71 -0.82 6.80
N SER A 97 4.85 -0.44 7.39
CA SER A 97 5.31 -0.98 8.66
C SER A 97 5.00 -0.02 9.82
N SER A 98 4.21 -0.48 10.78
CA SER A 98 3.89 0.30 11.99
C SER A 98 5.09 0.37 12.95
N PRO A 99 5.20 1.43 13.78
CA PRO A 99 6.28 1.61 14.76
C PRO A 99 6.51 0.41 15.70
N GLU A 100 5.45 -0.29 16.05
CA GLU A 100 5.46 -1.48 16.90
C GLU A 100 6.14 -2.71 16.27
N LEU A 101 6.19 -2.78 14.93
CA LEU A 101 6.83 -3.87 14.18
C LEU A 101 8.28 -3.53 13.78
N SER A 102 8.58 -2.24 13.65
CA SER A 102 9.89 -1.69 13.26
C SER A 102 10.82 -1.39 14.43
N ALA A 103 10.32 -1.29 15.67
CA ALA A 103 11.12 -0.96 16.87
C ALA A 103 12.29 -1.93 17.20
N ALA A 104 12.46 -3.02 16.44
CA ALA A 104 13.44 -4.07 16.70
C ALA A 104 14.53 -4.18 15.60
N VAL A 105 14.73 -3.13 14.80
CA VAL A 105 15.79 -3.05 13.76
C VAL A 105 17.06 -2.41 14.30
#